data_AF-J9RQS8-F1
#
_entry.id   AF-J9RQS8-F1
#
_cell.length_a   1.000
_cell.length_b   1.000
_cell.length_c   1.000
_cell.angle_alpha   90.00
_cell.angle_beta   90.00
_cell.angle_gamma   90.00
#
_symmetry.space_group_name_H-M   'P 1'
#
loop_
_entity.id
_entity.type
_entity.pdbx_description
1 polymer ?
#
loop_
_entity_poly.entity_id
_entity_poly.type
_entity_poly.pdbx_seq_one_letter_code
_entity_poly.pdbx_strand_id
1 'polypeptide(L)'
;MTVGPHGAPEFFTDEDIADLFATDYEVHFNSDRTGIRLIGPQPRWARNDGGEAGLHPSNIHDTAYSVGALDFTGDTPILLGPDGPSLGGFVCPVTVTTAQRWKLGQLKPGDTIRFVAVRGDRAASPSELGLGRRASFVDVWSSGGDPDNGILGTTTTADGSTSVTYRRSGDDNILVEYGEMRLDLALRARVHALGERIAAERPRGLIDLTPGIRSLQVKADPDVWSQAQMLEWLTECESQLPAAEDLVVPSRTVHLPLSWDDPATREAIERYMLGVRSDAPWCPWNIEFIRRMNGLDSVDDVYRTVFDASYLVLGLGDVYLGAPVAVPLDPRHRLVTTKYNPARTWTPENAVGIGGAYLCIYGMEGPGGYQFVGRTTQVWNHRHPLPAPAFDPEHPWLLRFFDRIHWYPVSSEELLDMRADVAAGRGESTKIVDGEFSLAAHQRFLDEHAADIATRREKMEIARAEERERWSVQGEFAAKAAGAELAGTGAAGIREDAEQVA
;
A
#
# COMPACT_ATOMS: atom_id res chain seq x y z
N MET A 1 -20.34 -9.75 0.21
CA MET A 1 -19.32 -8.71 0.06
C MET A 1 -20.01 -7.44 -0.37
N THR A 2 -19.58 -6.30 0.15
CA THR A 2 -19.98 -5.00 -0.37
C THR A 2 -19.07 -4.59 -1.52
N VAL A 3 -19.61 -3.93 -2.53
CA VAL A 3 -18.81 -3.31 -3.60
C VAL A 3 -18.14 -2.04 -3.06
N GLY A 4 -16.87 -1.86 -3.39
CA GLY A 4 -16.01 -0.76 -2.95
C GLY A 4 -14.78 -1.21 -2.15
N PRO A 5 -13.78 -0.32 -2.01
CA PRO A 5 -13.82 1.10 -2.42
C PRO A 5 -13.60 1.33 -3.92
N HIS A 6 -12.83 0.49 -4.60
CA HIS A 6 -12.35 0.73 -5.96
C HIS A 6 -13.13 -0.05 -7.02
N GLY A 7 -14.43 -0.29 -6.83
CA GLY A 7 -15.28 -1.03 -7.77
C GLY A 7 -15.83 -0.19 -8.94
N ALA A 8 -15.54 1.11 -8.94
CA ALA A 8 -16.02 2.08 -9.92
C ALA A 8 -15.29 1.96 -11.28
N PRO A 9 -15.93 2.42 -12.39
CA PRO A 9 -15.42 2.28 -13.76
C PRO A 9 -14.13 3.04 -14.06
N GLU A 10 -13.62 3.79 -13.09
CA GLU A 10 -12.30 4.43 -13.14
C GLU A 10 -11.13 3.44 -12.94
N PHE A 11 -11.38 2.26 -12.36
CA PHE A 11 -10.36 1.24 -12.07
C PHE A 11 -10.62 -0.08 -12.80
N PHE A 12 -11.85 -0.59 -12.70
CA PHE A 12 -12.27 -1.86 -13.30
C PHE A 12 -13.37 -1.60 -14.33
N THR A 13 -13.40 -2.38 -15.40
CA THR A 13 -14.54 -2.32 -16.33
C THR A 13 -15.79 -2.95 -15.68
N ASP A 14 -16.98 -2.59 -16.16
CA ASP A 14 -18.23 -3.23 -15.68
C ASP A 14 -18.20 -4.75 -15.90
N GLU A 15 -17.55 -5.22 -16.98
CA GLU A 15 -17.32 -6.63 -17.24
C GLU A 15 -16.39 -7.28 -16.21
N ASP A 16 -15.33 -6.58 -15.77
CA ASP A 16 -14.43 -7.12 -14.73
C ASP A 16 -15.17 -7.32 -13.40
N ILE A 17 -16.05 -6.39 -13.04
CA ILE A 17 -16.89 -6.52 -11.83
C ILE A 17 -17.90 -7.66 -12.00
N ALA A 18 -18.51 -7.81 -13.18
CA ALA A 18 -19.42 -8.91 -13.46
C ALA A 18 -18.71 -10.28 -13.37
N ASP A 19 -17.55 -10.41 -13.99
CA ASP A 19 -16.74 -11.64 -13.98
C ASP A 19 -16.28 -11.98 -12.56
N LEU A 20 -15.93 -10.98 -11.75
CA LEU A 20 -15.57 -11.16 -10.34
C LEU A 20 -16.66 -11.86 -9.54
N PHE A 21 -17.93 -11.52 -9.76
CA PHE A 21 -19.05 -12.15 -9.05
C PHE A 21 -19.53 -13.46 -9.70
N ALA A 22 -19.27 -13.67 -10.99
CA ALA A 22 -19.64 -14.89 -11.70
C ALA A 22 -18.63 -16.04 -11.51
N THR A 23 -17.39 -15.71 -11.18
CA THR A 23 -16.28 -16.67 -11.14
C THR A 23 -16.23 -17.47 -9.84
N ASP A 24 -15.89 -18.76 -9.98
CA ASP A 24 -15.41 -19.61 -8.90
C ASP A 24 -13.89 -19.49 -8.79
N TYR A 25 -13.40 -18.97 -7.66
CA TYR A 25 -11.98 -18.81 -7.37
C TYR A 25 -11.44 -19.99 -6.57
N GLU A 26 -10.26 -20.47 -6.92
CA GLU A 26 -9.54 -21.48 -6.14
C GLU A 26 -8.60 -20.82 -5.12
N VAL A 27 -8.58 -21.32 -3.90
CA VAL A 27 -7.67 -20.88 -2.85
C VAL A 27 -6.26 -21.42 -3.12
N HIS A 28 -5.32 -20.53 -3.37
CA HIS A 28 -3.93 -20.86 -3.63
C HIS A 28 -3.21 -21.31 -2.34
N PHE A 29 -2.23 -22.22 -2.47
CA PHE A 29 -1.49 -22.77 -1.32
C PHE A 29 -0.69 -21.73 -0.52
N ASN A 30 -0.26 -20.66 -1.17
CA ASN A 30 0.42 -19.53 -0.55
C ASN A 30 -0.58 -18.56 0.12
N SER A 31 -1.26 -19.04 1.16
CA SER A 31 -2.28 -18.34 1.93
C SER A 31 -2.04 -18.52 3.42
N ASP A 32 -2.18 -17.46 4.20
CA ASP A 32 -2.00 -17.47 5.66
C ASP A 32 -2.82 -16.36 6.35
N ARG A 33 -2.44 -15.96 7.58
CA ARG A 33 -3.13 -14.92 8.35
C ARG A 33 -2.96 -13.51 7.76
N THR A 34 -1.96 -13.29 6.90
CA THR A 34 -1.76 -12.02 6.19
C THR A 34 -2.76 -11.87 5.04
N GLY A 35 -3.14 -12.99 4.42
CA GLY A 35 -4.19 -13.02 3.42
C GLY A 35 -4.37 -14.37 2.73
N ILE A 36 -5.52 -14.52 2.07
CA ILE A 36 -5.89 -15.70 1.29
C ILE A 36 -5.74 -15.39 -0.18
N ARG A 37 -4.72 -15.96 -0.83
CA ARG A 37 -4.43 -15.73 -2.25
C ARG A 37 -5.34 -16.58 -3.11
N LEU A 38 -5.81 -16.02 -4.21
CA LEU A 38 -6.81 -16.66 -5.06
C LEU A 38 -6.30 -16.83 -6.49
N ILE A 39 -6.71 -17.93 -7.12
CA ILE A 39 -6.51 -18.21 -8.53
C ILE A 39 -7.83 -17.89 -9.24
N GLY A 40 -7.78 -17.02 -10.24
CA GLY A 40 -8.94 -16.58 -11.01
C GLY A 40 -8.54 -15.75 -12.24
N PRO A 41 -9.52 -15.15 -12.93
CA PRO A 41 -9.31 -14.36 -14.13
C PRO A 41 -8.49 -13.11 -13.83
N GLN A 42 -7.69 -12.70 -14.81
CA GLN A 42 -6.99 -11.43 -14.79
C GLN A 42 -7.95 -10.30 -15.20
N PRO A 43 -7.93 -9.14 -14.52
CA PRO A 43 -8.75 -8.00 -14.93
C PRO A 43 -8.32 -7.43 -16.28
N ARG A 44 -9.27 -6.89 -17.04
CA ARG A 44 -8.98 -6.12 -18.27
C ARG A 44 -8.48 -4.71 -17.99
N TRP A 45 -8.79 -4.17 -16.81
CA TRP A 45 -8.47 -2.81 -16.35
C TRP A 45 -9.16 -1.69 -17.17
N ALA A 46 -9.68 -0.68 -16.47
CA ALA A 46 -10.29 0.48 -17.12
C ALA A 46 -9.26 1.57 -17.51
N ARG A 47 -7.99 1.37 -17.15
CA ARG A 47 -6.89 2.32 -17.34
C ARG A 47 -5.61 1.61 -17.76
N ASN A 48 -4.69 2.37 -18.35
CA ASN A 48 -3.47 1.80 -18.94
C ASN A 48 -2.27 1.78 -17.99
N ASP A 49 -2.30 2.57 -16.92
CA ASP A 49 -1.28 2.60 -15.85
C ASP A 49 -1.82 3.31 -14.59
N GLY A 50 -1.02 3.32 -13.52
CA GLY A 50 -1.30 3.99 -12.25
C GLY A 50 -0.61 5.35 -12.09
N GLY A 51 -0.02 5.91 -13.15
CA GLY A 51 0.70 7.19 -13.12
C GLY A 51 1.87 7.21 -12.12
N GLU A 52 1.97 8.29 -11.33
CA GLU A 52 3.04 8.50 -10.33
C GLU A 52 3.03 7.46 -9.19
N ALA A 53 1.95 6.69 -9.03
CA ALA A 53 1.84 5.62 -8.03
C ALA A 53 2.49 4.29 -8.48
N GLY A 54 2.72 4.12 -9.79
CA GLY A 54 3.28 2.92 -10.38
C GLY A 54 2.75 2.65 -11.78
N LEU A 55 3.48 1.85 -12.55
CA LEU A 55 3.18 1.62 -13.97
C LEU A 55 2.06 0.61 -14.20
N HIS A 56 1.70 -0.21 -13.20
CA HIS A 56 0.62 -1.18 -13.35
C HIS A 56 -0.76 -0.51 -13.19
N PRO A 57 -1.78 -0.86 -14.00
CA PRO A 57 -3.14 -0.33 -13.85
C PRO A 57 -3.82 -0.61 -12.51
N SER A 58 -3.29 -1.50 -11.68
CA SER A 58 -3.79 -1.70 -10.32
C SER A 58 -3.18 -0.73 -9.31
N ASN A 59 -2.11 -0.01 -9.65
CA ASN A 59 -1.41 0.87 -8.72
C ASN A 59 -2.19 2.16 -8.42
N ILE A 60 -2.29 2.49 -7.15
CA ILE A 60 -2.86 3.74 -6.65
C ILE A 60 -1.93 4.36 -5.62
N HIS A 61 -2.08 5.66 -5.38
CA HIS A 61 -1.41 6.28 -4.24
C HIS A 61 -1.84 5.59 -2.96
N ASP A 62 -0.86 5.25 -2.13
CA ASP A 62 -1.06 4.31 -1.06
C ASP A 62 -2.18 4.77 -0.11
N THR A 63 -3.10 3.86 0.17
CA THR A 63 -4.35 4.09 0.87
C THR A 63 -4.55 3.01 1.94
N ALA A 64 -5.43 3.29 2.90
CA ALA A 64 -5.75 2.34 3.95
C ALA A 64 -6.65 1.21 3.43
N TYR A 65 -6.29 -0.02 3.76
CA TYR A 65 -7.05 -1.23 3.48
C TYR A 65 -7.95 -1.64 4.64
N SER A 66 -8.97 -2.43 4.29
CA SER A 66 -9.88 -3.05 5.25
C SER A 66 -9.59 -4.54 5.34
N VAL A 67 -9.71 -5.13 6.53
CA VAL A 67 -9.67 -6.59 6.68
C VAL A 67 -10.79 -7.22 5.84
N GLY A 68 -10.43 -8.19 5.01
CA GLY A 68 -11.31 -8.82 4.05
C GLY A 68 -11.51 -8.04 2.74
N ALA A 69 -10.78 -6.95 2.50
CA ALA A 69 -10.70 -6.35 1.17
C ALA A 69 -10.05 -7.34 0.20
N LEU A 70 -10.57 -7.41 -1.02
CA LEU A 70 -9.95 -8.16 -2.11
C LEU A 70 -8.96 -7.23 -2.81
N ASP A 71 -7.67 -7.36 -2.50
CA ASP A 71 -6.61 -6.52 -3.04
C ASP A 71 -6.03 -7.14 -4.32
N PHE A 72 -5.80 -6.32 -5.35
CA PHE A 72 -5.20 -6.75 -6.62
C PHE A 72 -3.73 -6.32 -6.71
N THR A 73 -2.84 -7.16 -6.15
CA THR A 73 -1.38 -7.00 -6.25
C THR A 73 -0.91 -7.31 -7.67
N GLY A 74 -0.90 -6.31 -8.54
CA GLY A 74 -0.82 -6.54 -9.99
C GLY A 74 -2.12 -7.17 -10.51
N ASP A 75 -2.02 -8.26 -11.28
CA ASP A 75 -3.17 -8.98 -11.82
C ASP A 75 -3.68 -10.12 -10.91
N THR A 76 -3.06 -10.32 -9.75
CA THR A 76 -3.43 -11.44 -8.86
C THR A 76 -4.20 -10.97 -7.64
N PRO A 77 -5.38 -11.56 -7.34
CA PRO A 77 -6.17 -11.21 -6.18
C PRO A 77 -5.73 -11.89 -4.87
N ILE A 78 -5.85 -11.16 -3.75
CA ILE A 78 -5.68 -11.68 -2.39
C ILE A 78 -6.72 -11.07 -1.45
N LEU A 79 -7.39 -11.90 -0.64
CA LEU A 79 -8.26 -11.42 0.43
C LEU A 79 -7.41 -11.10 1.66
N LEU A 80 -7.38 -9.82 2.06
CA LEU A 80 -6.53 -9.39 3.17
C LEU A 80 -7.01 -9.96 4.51
N GLY A 81 -6.10 -10.60 5.23
CA GLY A 81 -6.35 -11.22 6.52
C GLY A 81 -6.20 -10.25 7.70
N PRO A 82 -6.43 -10.72 8.94
CA PRO A 82 -6.27 -9.89 10.14
C PRO A 82 -4.82 -9.47 10.43
N ASP A 83 -3.83 -10.23 9.95
CA ASP A 83 -2.42 -9.86 10.02
C ASP A 83 -1.93 -9.27 8.69
N GLY A 84 -2.86 -8.82 7.85
CA GLY A 84 -2.60 -8.26 6.52
C GLY A 84 -2.11 -6.81 6.55
N PRO A 85 -1.67 -6.29 5.40
CA PRO A 85 -1.21 -4.92 5.26
C PRO A 85 -2.29 -3.91 5.65
N SER A 86 -1.91 -2.84 6.35
CA SER A 86 -2.82 -1.74 6.68
C SER A 86 -2.85 -0.68 5.58
N LEU A 87 -1.70 -0.27 5.07
CA LEU A 87 -1.57 0.76 4.03
C LEU A 87 -0.86 0.15 2.83
N GLY A 88 -1.36 0.43 1.62
CA GLY A 88 -0.74 -0.06 0.40
C GLY A 88 -1.34 0.55 -0.87
N GLY A 89 -0.70 0.27 -1.99
CA GLY A 89 -0.91 1.02 -3.24
C GLY A 89 -1.51 0.20 -4.36
N PHE A 90 -2.49 -0.64 -4.05
CA PHE A 90 -3.26 -1.43 -5.02
C PHE A 90 -4.77 -1.24 -4.81
N VAL A 91 -5.54 -1.43 -5.89
CA VAL A 91 -7.00 -1.29 -5.85
C VAL A 91 -7.70 -2.50 -5.23
N CYS A 92 -8.87 -2.23 -4.64
CA CYS A 92 -9.72 -3.21 -3.95
C CYS A 92 -11.18 -3.02 -4.40
N PRO A 93 -11.72 -3.84 -5.31
CA PRO A 93 -13.07 -3.64 -5.84
C PRO A 93 -14.19 -4.05 -4.88
N VAL A 94 -13.91 -4.96 -3.92
CA VAL A 94 -14.90 -5.50 -3.00
C VAL A 94 -14.30 -5.76 -1.61
N THR A 95 -15.16 -5.76 -0.59
CA THR A 95 -14.78 -6.07 0.80
C THR A 95 -15.74 -7.08 1.43
N VAL A 96 -15.21 -8.09 2.12
CA VAL A 96 -15.99 -9.04 2.92
C VAL A 96 -16.68 -8.29 4.06
N THR A 97 -17.98 -8.49 4.23
CA THR A 97 -18.73 -7.85 5.31
C THR A 97 -18.26 -8.37 6.67
N THR A 98 -18.29 -7.52 7.70
CA THR A 98 -17.77 -7.81 9.04
C THR A 98 -18.30 -9.14 9.58
N ALA A 99 -19.60 -9.38 9.48
CA ALA A 99 -20.25 -10.62 9.93
C ALA A 99 -19.81 -11.89 9.19
N GLN A 100 -19.26 -11.78 7.98
CA GLN A 100 -18.83 -12.91 7.13
C GLN A 100 -17.32 -13.14 7.15
N ARG A 101 -16.52 -12.28 7.80
CA ARG A 101 -15.05 -12.42 7.88
C ARG A 101 -14.58 -13.75 8.48
N TRP A 102 -15.40 -14.40 9.31
CA TRP A 102 -15.09 -15.73 9.88
C TRP A 102 -14.84 -16.79 8.81
N LYS A 103 -15.48 -16.69 7.64
CA LYS A 103 -15.31 -17.64 6.53
C LYS A 103 -13.88 -17.68 6.04
N LEU A 104 -13.17 -16.55 6.06
CA LEU A 104 -11.76 -16.46 5.67
C LEU A 104 -10.87 -17.36 6.52
N GLY A 105 -11.17 -17.47 7.82
CA GLY A 105 -10.43 -18.32 8.75
C GLY A 105 -10.75 -19.81 8.63
N GLN A 106 -11.63 -20.22 7.71
CA GLN A 106 -11.96 -21.63 7.46
C GLN A 106 -11.45 -22.12 6.10
N LEU A 107 -10.97 -21.22 5.23
CA LEU A 107 -10.47 -21.58 3.91
C LEU A 107 -9.15 -22.33 4.02
N LYS A 108 -8.97 -23.34 3.15
CA LYS A 108 -7.71 -24.07 2.97
C LYS A 108 -7.35 -24.13 1.48
N PRO A 109 -6.06 -24.37 1.15
CA PRO A 109 -5.64 -24.57 -0.23
C PRO A 109 -6.49 -25.60 -0.98
N GLY A 110 -6.88 -25.26 -2.21
CA GLY A 110 -7.75 -26.06 -3.07
C GLY A 110 -9.25 -25.89 -2.81
N ASP A 111 -9.67 -25.16 -1.78
CA ASP A 111 -11.08 -24.77 -1.64
C ASP A 111 -11.51 -23.88 -2.81
N THR A 112 -12.79 -23.95 -3.16
CA THR A 112 -13.41 -23.09 -4.17
C THR A 112 -14.38 -22.13 -3.50
N ILE A 113 -14.27 -20.83 -3.83
CA ILE A 113 -15.15 -19.79 -3.32
C ILE A 113 -15.78 -18.99 -4.46
N ARG A 114 -16.99 -18.49 -4.24
CA ARG A 114 -17.63 -17.49 -5.10
C ARG A 114 -18.03 -16.29 -4.28
N PHE A 115 -17.79 -15.10 -4.80
CA PHE A 115 -18.20 -13.87 -4.16
C PHE A 115 -19.68 -13.60 -4.39
N VAL A 116 -20.38 -13.18 -3.33
CA VAL A 116 -21.79 -12.80 -3.38
C VAL A 116 -21.92 -11.34 -3.01
N ALA A 117 -22.44 -10.53 -3.92
CA ALA A 117 -22.72 -9.12 -3.69
C ALA A 117 -23.83 -8.96 -2.65
N VAL A 118 -23.62 -8.09 -1.66
CA VAL A 118 -24.54 -7.81 -0.55
C VAL A 118 -24.62 -6.30 -0.40
N ARG A 119 -25.85 -5.78 -0.31
CA ARG A 119 -26.08 -4.38 0.05
C ARG A 119 -25.57 -4.08 1.45
N GLY A 120 -24.91 -2.94 1.64
CA GLY A 120 -24.36 -2.53 2.93
C GLY A 120 -25.42 -2.46 4.03
N ASP A 121 -26.62 -1.97 3.71
CA ASP A 121 -27.77 -1.90 4.64
C ASP A 121 -28.37 -3.26 5.03
N ARG A 122 -27.95 -4.34 4.36
CA ARG A 122 -28.36 -5.73 4.65
C ARG A 122 -27.22 -6.57 5.22
N ALA A 123 -26.04 -5.99 5.45
CA ALA A 123 -24.98 -6.68 6.16
C ALA A 123 -25.50 -7.05 7.57
N ALA A 124 -25.36 -8.32 7.95
CA ALA A 124 -25.71 -8.74 9.29
C ALA A 124 -24.76 -8.09 10.30
N SER A 125 -25.27 -7.82 11.50
CA SER A 125 -24.46 -7.30 12.58
C SER A 125 -23.33 -8.29 12.95
N PRO A 126 -22.10 -7.80 13.21
CA PRO A 126 -21.03 -8.64 13.73
C PRO A 126 -21.27 -9.11 15.18
N SER A 127 -22.15 -8.44 15.95
CA SER A 127 -22.50 -8.82 17.33
C SER A 127 -23.60 -9.89 17.39
N GLU A 128 -24.36 -10.09 16.32
CA GLU A 128 -25.29 -11.22 16.22
C GLU A 128 -24.53 -12.56 16.23
N LEU A 129 -25.09 -13.58 16.88
CA LEU A 129 -24.49 -14.93 16.94
C LEU A 129 -25.46 -16.04 16.47
N GLY A 130 -26.73 -15.70 16.25
CA GLY A 130 -27.78 -16.65 15.89
C GLY A 130 -28.08 -16.74 14.39
N LEU A 131 -29.31 -17.14 14.06
CA LEU A 131 -29.81 -17.25 12.69
C LEU A 131 -29.75 -15.94 11.90
N GLY A 132 -29.79 -14.77 12.59
CA GLY A 132 -29.65 -13.45 11.95
C GLY A 132 -28.30 -13.26 11.26
N ARG A 133 -27.20 -13.65 11.92
CA ARG A 133 -25.85 -13.62 11.34
C ARG A 133 -25.60 -14.67 10.29
N ARG A 134 -26.32 -15.80 10.37
CA ARG A 134 -26.09 -17.00 9.53
C ARG A 134 -24.64 -17.50 9.62
N ALA A 135 -24.01 -17.39 10.79
CA ALA A 135 -22.60 -17.73 11.05
C ALA A 135 -22.25 -19.22 10.88
N SER A 136 -23.22 -20.07 10.55
CA SER A 136 -23.02 -21.51 10.31
C SER A 136 -23.43 -21.95 8.90
N PHE A 137 -23.81 -21.00 8.03
CA PHE A 137 -24.16 -21.30 6.63
C PHE A 137 -23.00 -20.93 5.71
N VAL A 138 -22.61 -21.89 4.87
CA VAL A 138 -21.61 -21.68 3.82
C VAL A 138 -22.18 -20.74 2.76
N ASP A 139 -23.45 -20.95 2.39
CA ASP A 139 -24.15 -20.13 1.40
C ASP A 139 -24.48 -18.73 1.91
N VAL A 140 -24.42 -17.76 1.00
CA VAL A 140 -24.86 -16.39 1.22
C VAL A 140 -26.07 -16.14 0.31
N TRP A 141 -27.24 -15.94 0.90
CA TRP A 141 -28.43 -15.53 0.16
C TRP A 141 -28.52 -14.01 0.12
N SER A 142 -28.46 -13.45 -1.08
CA SER A 142 -28.56 -12.02 -1.35
C SER A 142 -29.41 -11.77 -2.59
N SER A 143 -30.14 -10.66 -2.60
CA SER A 143 -30.87 -10.18 -3.78
C SER A 143 -30.03 -9.27 -4.68
N GLY A 144 -28.77 -9.01 -4.32
CA GLY A 144 -27.85 -8.14 -5.07
C GLY A 144 -26.99 -7.25 -4.18
N GLY A 145 -26.04 -6.55 -4.80
CA GLY A 145 -25.23 -5.50 -4.16
C GLY A 145 -25.88 -4.11 -4.27
N ASP A 146 -25.21 -3.11 -3.73
CA ASP A 146 -25.54 -1.70 -3.97
C ASP A 146 -25.19 -1.30 -5.42
N PRO A 147 -26.03 -0.51 -6.12
CA PRO A 147 -25.85 -0.18 -7.53
C PRO A 147 -24.90 1.01 -7.76
N ASP A 148 -24.16 1.43 -6.74
CA ASP A 148 -23.37 2.67 -6.70
C ASP A 148 -21.88 2.46 -7.00
N ASN A 149 -21.50 1.24 -7.38
CA ASN A 149 -20.11 0.83 -7.63
C ASN A 149 -19.15 1.14 -6.46
N GLY A 150 -19.66 1.28 -5.24
CA GLY A 150 -18.89 1.63 -4.06
C GLY A 150 -18.73 3.13 -3.81
N ILE A 151 -19.29 4.02 -4.63
CA ILE A 151 -19.26 5.47 -4.40
C ILE A 151 -20.53 5.90 -3.66
N LEU A 152 -20.39 6.24 -2.39
CA LEU A 152 -21.49 6.65 -1.52
C LEU A 152 -21.95 8.09 -1.80
N GLY A 153 -21.02 8.94 -2.22
CA GLY A 153 -21.29 10.34 -2.55
C GLY A 153 -20.06 11.06 -3.06
N THR A 154 -20.28 12.17 -3.76
CA THR A 154 -19.24 13.09 -4.21
C THR A 154 -19.64 14.52 -3.88
N THR A 155 -18.66 15.33 -3.51
CA THR A 155 -18.81 16.76 -3.24
C THR A 155 -17.51 17.49 -3.61
N THR A 156 -17.41 18.76 -3.26
CA THR A 156 -16.15 19.52 -3.23
C THR A 156 -15.88 20.00 -1.81
N THR A 157 -14.62 20.34 -1.54
CA THR A 157 -14.20 21.08 -0.35
C THR A 157 -15.00 22.38 -0.21
N ALA A 158 -15.04 22.95 1.00
CA ALA A 158 -15.77 24.20 1.29
C ALA A 158 -15.41 25.38 0.37
N ASP A 159 -14.17 25.45 -0.11
CA ASP A 159 -13.68 26.45 -1.07
C ASP A 159 -14.00 26.13 -2.55
N GLY A 160 -14.61 24.96 -2.82
CA GLY A 160 -14.96 24.48 -4.15
C GLY A 160 -13.78 24.01 -5.00
N SER A 161 -12.56 23.99 -4.47
CA SER A 161 -11.32 23.78 -5.23
C SER A 161 -10.97 22.31 -5.48
N THR A 162 -11.36 21.42 -4.55
CA THR A 162 -10.90 20.03 -4.53
C THR A 162 -12.11 19.10 -4.45
N SER A 163 -12.18 18.12 -5.33
CA SER A 163 -13.23 17.08 -5.27
C SER A 163 -13.04 16.20 -4.03
N VAL A 164 -14.14 15.72 -3.47
CA VAL A 164 -14.14 14.74 -2.37
C VAL A 164 -15.05 13.59 -2.76
N THR A 165 -14.51 12.38 -2.76
CA THR A 165 -15.25 11.15 -3.06
C THR A 165 -15.31 10.28 -1.81
N TYR A 166 -16.52 9.93 -1.39
CA TYR A 166 -16.76 9.02 -0.27
C TYR A 166 -17.01 7.62 -0.80
N ARG A 167 -16.14 6.67 -0.46
CA ARG A 167 -16.22 5.29 -0.94
C ARG A 167 -16.53 4.33 0.18
N ARG A 168 -17.39 3.35 -0.09
CA ARG A 168 -17.65 2.23 0.81
C ARG A 168 -16.42 1.34 0.88
N SER A 169 -15.91 1.06 2.07
CA SER A 169 -14.74 0.17 2.25
C SER A 169 -15.06 -0.95 3.25
N GLY A 170 -16.05 -1.77 2.90
CA GLY A 170 -16.74 -2.66 3.84
C GLY A 170 -18.02 -2.04 4.41
N ASP A 171 -18.71 -2.77 5.26
CA ASP A 171 -19.86 -2.28 6.05
C ASP A 171 -19.41 -1.44 7.26
N ASP A 172 -18.15 -1.53 7.67
CA ASP A 172 -17.57 -0.86 8.85
C ASP A 172 -16.63 0.32 8.55
N ASN A 173 -16.45 0.72 7.28
CA ASN A 173 -15.58 1.85 6.93
C ASN A 173 -16.13 2.71 5.78
N ILE A 174 -15.80 4.00 5.82
CA ILE A 174 -15.84 4.91 4.67
C ILE A 174 -14.42 5.39 4.38
N LEU A 175 -14.02 5.31 3.12
CA LEU A 175 -12.78 5.89 2.61
C LEU A 175 -13.11 7.26 1.99
N VAL A 176 -12.63 8.33 2.62
CA VAL A 176 -12.73 9.71 2.10
C VAL A 176 -11.53 9.96 1.22
N GLU A 177 -11.72 10.29 -0.06
CA GLU A 177 -10.65 10.54 -1.02
C GLU A 177 -10.69 11.97 -1.57
N TYR A 178 -9.54 12.65 -1.63
CA TYR A 178 -9.43 14.05 -2.06
C TYR A 178 -8.79 14.21 -3.43
N GLY A 179 -9.40 15.00 -4.31
CA GLY A 179 -8.80 15.51 -5.55
C GLY A 179 -8.55 14.45 -6.62
N GLU A 180 -7.71 14.76 -7.59
CA GLU A 180 -7.26 13.80 -8.60
C GLU A 180 -6.22 12.83 -8.01
N MET A 181 -5.97 11.72 -8.72
CA MET A 181 -4.95 10.73 -8.35
C MET A 181 -3.56 11.24 -8.73
N ARG A 182 -3.06 12.20 -7.95
CA ARG A 182 -1.72 12.77 -8.06
C ARG A 182 -1.09 12.93 -6.68
N LEU A 183 0.24 12.97 -6.63
CA LEU A 183 0.96 13.30 -5.40
C LEU A 183 0.90 14.82 -5.15
N ASP A 184 0.07 15.21 -4.20
CA ASP A 184 -0.13 16.61 -3.83
C ASP A 184 -0.22 16.75 -2.30
N LEU A 185 0.70 17.53 -1.72
CA LEU A 185 0.80 17.70 -0.27
C LEU A 185 -0.39 18.47 0.30
N ALA A 186 -1.11 19.27 -0.50
CA ALA A 186 -2.34 19.92 -0.08
C ALA A 186 -3.46 18.90 0.17
N LEU A 187 -3.53 17.84 -0.64
CA LEU A 187 -4.49 16.75 -0.43
C LEU A 187 -4.15 16.00 0.87
N ARG A 188 -2.87 15.72 1.12
CA ARG A 188 -2.43 15.10 2.38
C ARG A 188 -2.68 15.99 3.60
N ALA A 189 -2.56 17.31 3.44
CA ALA A 189 -2.89 18.29 4.47
C ALA A 189 -4.38 18.27 4.82
N ARG A 190 -5.27 18.20 3.82
CA ARG A 190 -6.72 18.02 4.02
C ARG A 190 -7.04 16.73 4.78
N VAL A 191 -6.41 15.61 4.39
CA VAL A 191 -6.53 14.33 5.12
C VAL A 191 -6.17 14.49 6.58
N HIS A 192 -5.08 15.19 6.90
CA HIS A 192 -4.67 15.42 8.28
C HIS A 192 -5.67 16.27 9.04
N ALA A 193 -6.11 17.38 8.46
CA ALA A 193 -7.06 18.29 9.09
C ALA A 193 -8.39 17.58 9.40
N LEU A 194 -8.90 16.74 8.48
CA LEU A 194 -10.08 15.92 8.73
C LEU A 194 -9.85 14.92 9.88
N GLY A 195 -8.70 14.22 9.87
CA GLY A 195 -8.33 13.27 10.91
C GLY A 195 -8.27 13.91 12.30
N GLU A 196 -7.59 15.05 12.44
CA GLU A 196 -7.50 15.81 13.70
C GLU A 196 -8.86 16.30 14.17
N ARG A 197 -9.69 16.83 13.25
CA ARG A 197 -11.05 17.29 13.57
C ARG A 197 -11.91 16.17 14.15
N ILE A 198 -11.89 14.99 13.51
CA ILE A 198 -12.64 13.82 13.95
C ILE A 198 -12.09 13.27 15.29
N ALA A 199 -10.77 13.14 15.39
CA ALA A 199 -10.11 12.63 16.60
C ALA A 199 -10.41 13.50 17.82
N ALA A 200 -10.55 14.81 17.64
CA ALA A 200 -10.92 15.75 18.69
C ALA A 200 -12.37 15.58 19.18
N GLU A 201 -13.31 15.18 18.31
CA GLU A 201 -14.72 14.97 18.69
C GLU A 201 -14.95 13.69 19.50
N ARG A 202 -14.15 12.64 19.24
CA ARG A 202 -14.29 11.31 19.86
C ARG A 202 -15.74 10.77 19.82
N PRO A 203 -16.38 10.73 18.64
CA PRO A 203 -17.75 10.29 18.53
C PRO A 203 -17.88 8.82 18.96
N ARG A 204 -19.00 8.50 19.60
CA ARG A 204 -19.30 7.13 20.02
C ARG A 204 -19.29 6.20 18.80
N GLY A 205 -18.60 5.08 18.90
CA GLY A 205 -18.54 4.08 17.83
C GLY A 205 -17.41 4.31 16.81
N LEU A 206 -16.65 5.41 16.89
CA LEU A 206 -15.39 5.50 16.14
C LEU A 206 -14.40 4.47 16.69
N ILE A 207 -13.84 3.67 15.78
CA ILE A 207 -12.88 2.62 16.11
C ILE A 207 -11.47 3.05 15.73
N ASP A 208 -11.28 3.56 14.52
CA ASP A 208 -9.94 3.89 14.00
C ASP A 208 -9.98 4.96 12.90
N LEU A 209 -8.84 5.63 12.71
CA LEU A 209 -8.60 6.62 11.67
C LEU A 209 -7.26 6.32 11.00
N THR A 210 -7.31 5.87 9.75
CA THR A 210 -6.11 5.45 9.02
C THR A 210 -5.88 6.38 7.82
N PRO A 211 -4.93 7.34 7.93
CA PRO A 211 -4.62 8.24 6.83
C PRO A 211 -3.77 7.55 5.75
N GLY A 212 -4.20 7.66 4.50
CA GLY A 212 -3.40 7.40 3.31
C GLY A 212 -2.73 8.67 2.78
N ILE A 213 -2.25 8.62 1.53
CA ILE A 213 -1.61 9.78 0.89
C ILE A 213 -2.61 10.90 0.59
N ARG A 214 -3.74 10.54 -0.02
CA ARG A 214 -4.81 11.47 -0.41
C ARG A 214 -6.18 10.99 0.08
N SER A 215 -6.18 10.14 1.10
CA SER A 215 -7.38 9.53 1.62
C SER A 215 -7.34 9.39 3.15
N LEU A 216 -8.52 9.33 3.77
CA LEU A 216 -8.70 8.95 5.16
C LEU A 216 -9.71 7.81 5.22
N GLN A 217 -9.29 6.64 5.72
CA GLN A 217 -10.24 5.61 6.10
C GLN A 217 -10.73 5.90 7.51
N VAL A 218 -12.04 6.03 7.65
CA VAL A 218 -12.70 6.18 8.93
C VAL A 218 -13.41 4.87 9.22
N LYS A 219 -13.01 4.21 10.31
CA LYS A 219 -13.58 2.93 10.75
C LYS A 219 -14.50 3.17 11.93
N ALA A 220 -15.73 2.67 11.82
CA ALA A 220 -16.73 2.79 12.87
C ALA A 220 -17.42 1.45 13.14
N ASP A 221 -17.98 1.32 14.34
CA ASP A 221 -18.81 0.18 14.71
C ASP A 221 -20.11 0.20 13.87
N PRO A 222 -20.33 -0.80 12.99
CA PRO A 222 -21.51 -0.83 12.14
C PRO A 222 -22.82 -1.03 12.90
N ASP A 223 -22.76 -1.45 14.19
CA ASP A 223 -23.95 -1.51 15.06
C ASP A 223 -24.31 -0.13 15.65
N VAL A 224 -23.40 0.84 15.56
CA VAL A 224 -23.61 2.23 16.05
C VAL A 224 -23.87 3.19 14.89
N TRP A 225 -23.13 3.05 13.79
CA TRP A 225 -23.22 3.93 12.62
C TRP A 225 -23.67 3.16 11.39
N SER A 226 -24.74 3.63 10.76
CA SER A 226 -24.99 3.26 9.36
C SER A 226 -24.08 4.06 8.43
N GLN A 227 -23.77 3.49 7.26
CA GLN A 227 -22.99 4.14 6.20
C GLN A 227 -23.61 5.51 5.79
N ALA A 228 -24.93 5.62 5.77
CA ALA A 228 -25.62 6.87 5.43
C ALA A 228 -25.39 7.97 6.49
N GLN A 229 -25.53 7.62 7.78
CA GLN A 229 -25.27 8.56 8.87
C GLN A 229 -23.81 8.99 8.91
N MET A 230 -22.90 8.05 8.65
CA MET A 230 -21.47 8.31 8.62
C MET A 230 -21.09 9.22 7.45
N LEU A 231 -21.68 9.02 6.26
CA LEU A 231 -21.49 9.89 5.10
C LEU A 231 -21.94 11.32 5.39
N GLU A 232 -23.14 11.49 5.95
CA GLU A 232 -23.70 12.81 6.28
C GLU A 232 -22.78 13.55 7.26
N TRP A 233 -22.38 12.88 8.34
CA TRP A 233 -21.49 13.45 9.34
C TRP A 233 -20.09 13.76 8.79
N LEU A 234 -19.49 12.87 7.99
CA LEU A 234 -18.20 13.14 7.35
C LEU A 234 -18.25 14.34 6.40
N THR A 235 -19.36 14.48 5.66
CA THR A 235 -19.59 15.63 4.79
C THR A 235 -19.70 16.93 5.58
N GLU A 236 -20.38 16.90 6.73
CA GLU A 236 -20.42 18.04 7.65
C GLU A 236 -19.03 18.39 8.19
N CYS A 237 -18.27 17.39 8.68
CA CYS A 237 -16.91 17.59 9.20
C CYS A 237 -15.99 18.23 8.16
N GLU A 238 -16.02 17.74 6.91
CA GLU A 238 -15.23 18.30 5.81
C GLU A 238 -15.57 19.77 5.58
N SER A 239 -16.87 20.10 5.51
CA SER A 239 -17.33 21.45 5.16
C SER A 239 -16.88 22.55 6.12
N GLN A 240 -16.41 22.17 7.32
CA GLN A 240 -15.94 23.06 8.38
C GLN A 240 -14.41 23.17 8.45
N LEU A 241 -13.66 22.48 7.58
CA LEU A 241 -12.21 22.48 7.62
C LEU A 241 -11.61 23.82 7.13
N PRO A 242 -10.50 24.27 7.74
CA PRO A 242 -9.75 25.44 7.27
C PRO A 242 -9.12 25.19 5.90
N ALA A 243 -8.56 26.23 5.27
CA ALA A 243 -7.85 26.07 4.01
C ALA A 243 -6.61 25.18 4.19
N ALA A 244 -6.29 24.34 3.19
CA ALA A 244 -5.15 23.43 3.28
C ALA A 244 -3.81 24.17 3.42
N GLU A 245 -3.70 25.34 2.78
CA GLU A 245 -2.52 26.21 2.78
C GLU A 245 -2.15 26.76 4.17
N ASP A 246 -3.12 26.82 5.09
CA ASP A 246 -2.91 27.24 6.48
C ASP A 246 -2.21 26.15 7.32
N LEU A 247 -1.95 24.97 6.76
CA LEU A 247 -1.37 23.87 7.50
C LEU A 247 0.06 24.20 7.96
N VAL A 248 0.22 24.22 9.29
CA VAL A 248 1.51 24.16 9.99
C VAL A 248 1.43 23.04 11.02
N VAL A 249 2.37 22.10 10.95
CA VAL A 249 2.41 20.90 11.81
C VAL A 249 3.78 20.70 12.44
N PRO A 250 3.86 20.10 13.64
CA PRO A 250 5.12 19.57 14.15
C PRO A 250 5.76 18.62 13.14
N SER A 251 7.04 18.81 12.85
CA SER A 251 7.79 18.05 11.87
C SER A 251 9.23 17.87 12.33
N ARG A 252 9.48 16.73 12.97
CA ARG A 252 10.81 16.40 13.49
C ARG A 252 11.72 16.04 12.33
N THR A 253 12.96 16.52 12.35
CA THR A 253 14.02 16.01 11.47
C THR A 253 14.63 14.78 12.13
N VAL A 254 14.48 13.62 11.49
CA VAL A 254 14.96 12.33 11.99
C VAL A 254 16.16 11.90 11.15
N HIS A 255 17.37 12.00 11.72
CA HIS A 255 18.60 11.56 11.08
C HIS A 255 18.83 10.07 11.33
N LEU A 256 18.85 9.27 10.27
CA LEU A 256 19.02 7.82 10.31
C LEU A 256 20.26 7.37 9.54
N PRO A 257 20.98 6.32 9.99
CA PRO A 257 22.08 5.73 9.25
C PRO A 257 21.54 5.00 8.03
N LEU A 258 22.22 5.08 6.89
CA LEU A 258 21.90 4.29 5.71
C LEU A 258 23.16 3.57 5.20
N SER A 259 23.14 2.24 5.25
CA SER A 259 24.09 1.39 4.53
C SER A 259 23.62 1.32 3.08
N TRP A 260 24.34 2.01 2.20
CA TRP A 260 24.04 2.06 0.77
C TRP A 260 24.33 0.72 0.11
N ASP A 261 23.41 0.23 -0.73
CA ASP A 261 23.57 -1.03 -1.48
C ASP A 261 23.89 -2.25 -0.58
N ASP A 262 23.26 -2.26 0.60
CA ASP A 262 23.55 -3.20 1.71
C ASP A 262 23.51 -4.69 1.29
N PRO A 263 24.44 -5.53 1.77
CA PRO A 263 24.48 -6.95 1.43
C PRO A 263 23.18 -7.72 1.67
N ALA A 264 22.41 -7.39 2.71
CA ALA A 264 21.14 -8.07 2.97
C ALA A 264 20.09 -7.76 1.89
N THR A 265 20.12 -6.55 1.31
CA THR A 265 19.24 -6.20 0.19
C THR A 265 19.65 -6.89 -1.11
N ARG A 266 20.95 -7.10 -1.32
CA ARG A 266 21.48 -7.90 -2.45
C ARG A 266 21.03 -9.36 -2.36
N GLU A 267 21.11 -9.96 -1.17
CA GLU A 267 20.60 -11.30 -0.93
C GLU A 267 19.10 -11.41 -1.26
N ALA A 268 18.30 -10.41 -0.91
CA ALA A 268 16.87 -10.40 -1.23
C ALA A 268 16.61 -10.41 -2.74
N ILE A 269 17.41 -9.67 -3.51
CA ILE A 269 17.33 -9.66 -4.98
C ILE A 269 17.74 -11.03 -5.54
N GLU A 270 18.82 -11.63 -5.04
CA GLU A 270 19.28 -12.96 -5.46
C GLU A 270 18.20 -14.03 -5.20
N ARG A 271 17.61 -14.05 -4.00
CA ARG A 271 16.51 -14.96 -3.65
C ARG A 271 15.31 -14.77 -4.59
N TYR A 272 14.96 -13.52 -4.92
CA TYR A 272 13.89 -13.22 -5.85
C TYR A 272 14.18 -13.74 -7.27
N MET A 273 15.40 -13.54 -7.76
CA MET A 273 15.79 -14.03 -9.08
C MET A 273 15.76 -15.57 -9.16
N LEU A 274 16.24 -16.25 -8.11
CA LEU A 274 16.30 -17.71 -8.07
C LEU A 274 14.92 -18.36 -7.89
N GLY A 275 14.05 -17.75 -7.08
CA GLY A 275 12.79 -18.37 -6.64
C GLY A 275 11.53 -17.83 -7.32
N VAL A 276 11.59 -16.66 -7.96
CA VAL A 276 10.40 -15.95 -8.43
C VAL A 276 10.53 -15.52 -9.88
N ARG A 277 11.47 -14.61 -10.18
CA ARG A 277 11.58 -14.01 -11.52
C ARG A 277 12.96 -13.43 -11.78
N SER A 278 13.78 -14.14 -12.54
CA SER A 278 15.14 -13.71 -12.90
C SER A 278 15.20 -12.74 -14.07
N ASP A 279 14.18 -12.70 -14.93
CA ASP A 279 14.13 -11.92 -16.17
C ASP A 279 13.54 -10.51 -15.97
N ALA A 280 13.24 -10.10 -14.73
CA ALA A 280 12.60 -8.83 -14.47
C ALA A 280 13.52 -7.63 -14.81
N PRO A 281 12.99 -6.53 -15.38
CA PRO A 281 13.81 -5.38 -15.78
C PRO A 281 14.58 -4.66 -14.66
N TRP A 282 14.17 -4.86 -13.41
CA TRP A 282 14.85 -4.32 -12.22
C TRP A 282 15.96 -5.22 -11.68
N CYS A 283 16.09 -6.44 -12.20
CA CYS A 283 17.16 -7.38 -11.85
C CYS A 283 18.35 -7.24 -12.83
N PRO A 284 19.59 -7.52 -12.40
CA PRO A 284 19.99 -8.00 -11.07
C PRO A 284 20.27 -6.88 -10.05
N TRP A 285 20.05 -5.62 -10.40
CA TRP A 285 20.46 -4.50 -9.56
C TRP A 285 19.48 -3.32 -9.56
N ASN A 286 18.75 -3.18 -8.46
CA ASN A 286 17.71 -2.17 -8.30
C ASN A 286 18.23 -0.72 -8.43
N ILE A 287 19.43 -0.41 -7.94
CA ILE A 287 19.98 0.96 -8.00
C ILE A 287 20.33 1.34 -9.44
N GLU A 288 20.87 0.40 -10.22
CA GLU A 288 21.07 0.61 -11.66
C GLU A 288 19.74 0.84 -12.37
N PHE A 289 18.72 0.07 -12.01
CA PHE A 289 17.38 0.24 -12.54
C PHE A 289 16.81 1.63 -12.20
N ILE A 290 16.96 2.10 -10.96
CA ILE A 290 16.55 3.45 -10.54
C ILE A 290 17.26 4.52 -11.39
N ARG A 291 18.56 4.35 -11.66
CA ARG A 291 19.33 5.25 -12.52
C ARG A 291 18.72 5.33 -13.92
N ARG A 292 18.45 4.18 -14.56
CA ARG A 292 17.85 4.12 -15.90
C ARG A 292 16.47 4.77 -15.96
N MET A 293 15.60 4.42 -15.01
CA MET A 293 14.26 4.98 -14.91
C MET A 293 14.27 6.50 -14.84
N ASN A 294 15.26 7.11 -14.20
CA ASN A 294 15.26 8.54 -13.91
C ASN A 294 16.22 9.36 -14.77
N GLY A 295 16.75 8.76 -15.85
CA GLY A 295 17.62 9.43 -16.81
C GLY A 295 18.88 9.98 -16.16
N LEU A 296 19.45 9.24 -15.20
CA LEU A 296 20.64 9.64 -14.47
C LEU A 296 21.91 9.14 -15.16
N ASP A 297 22.94 9.99 -15.15
CA ASP A 297 24.21 9.71 -15.83
C ASP A 297 24.98 8.58 -15.14
N SER A 298 24.90 8.51 -13.80
CA SER A 298 25.64 7.53 -13.00
C SER A 298 24.84 7.01 -11.80
N VAL A 299 25.28 5.88 -11.24
CA VAL A 299 24.76 5.38 -9.94
C VAL A 299 25.09 6.33 -8.80
N ASP A 300 26.19 7.08 -8.90
CA ASP A 300 26.56 8.11 -7.93
C ASP A 300 25.52 9.26 -7.88
N ASP A 301 24.88 9.59 -9.01
CA ASP A 301 23.77 10.54 -9.02
C ASP A 301 22.55 10.03 -8.23
N VAL A 302 22.31 8.72 -8.25
CA VAL A 302 21.25 8.10 -7.43
C VAL A 302 21.61 8.25 -5.95
N TYR A 303 22.85 7.93 -5.59
CA TYR A 303 23.37 8.09 -4.23
C TYR A 303 23.18 9.53 -3.75
N ARG A 304 23.69 10.52 -4.49
CA ARG A 304 23.57 11.94 -4.12
C ARG A 304 22.12 12.35 -3.97
N THR A 305 21.26 12.00 -4.94
CA THR A 305 19.83 12.33 -4.89
C THR A 305 19.15 11.74 -3.64
N VAL A 306 19.52 10.52 -3.25
CA VAL A 306 18.94 9.87 -2.06
C VAL A 306 19.43 10.52 -0.77
N PHE A 307 20.74 10.78 -0.64
CA PHE A 307 21.31 11.34 0.59
C PHE A 307 21.03 12.84 0.77
N ASP A 308 20.87 13.60 -0.32
CA ASP A 308 20.58 15.05 -0.28
C ASP A 308 19.08 15.36 -0.05
N ALA A 309 18.21 14.35 -0.15
CA ALA A 309 16.78 14.54 0.01
C ALA A 309 16.32 14.67 1.47
N SER A 310 15.27 15.47 1.66
CA SER A 310 14.48 15.52 2.88
C SER A 310 13.15 14.82 2.60
N TYR A 311 12.91 13.67 3.25
CA TYR A 311 11.74 12.83 2.97
C TYR A 311 10.64 13.08 4.00
N LEU A 312 9.55 13.71 3.58
CA LEU A 312 8.38 13.94 4.42
C LEU A 312 7.55 12.65 4.55
N VAL A 313 7.37 12.16 5.77
CA VAL A 313 6.53 11.00 6.08
C VAL A 313 5.05 11.38 5.94
N LEU A 314 4.36 10.74 5.00
CA LEU A 314 2.94 10.97 4.72
C LEU A 314 2.04 9.91 5.37
N GLY A 315 2.49 8.66 5.38
CA GLY A 315 1.73 7.53 5.92
C GLY A 315 2.62 6.62 6.78
N LEU A 316 2.00 5.75 7.55
CA LEU A 316 2.66 4.71 8.34
C LEU A 316 1.96 3.37 8.10
N GLY A 317 2.72 2.28 8.18
CA GLY A 317 2.24 0.92 7.94
C GLY A 317 2.25 0.49 6.46
N ASP A 318 3.15 1.05 5.62
CA ASP A 318 3.44 0.57 4.25
C ASP A 318 4.84 -0.06 4.19
N VAL A 319 5.03 -1.34 4.51
CA VAL A 319 4.02 -2.23 5.07
C VAL A 319 4.40 -2.67 6.48
N TYR A 320 3.40 -2.68 7.37
CA TYR A 320 3.50 -3.10 8.77
C TYR A 320 4.34 -2.20 9.69
N LEU A 321 4.19 -2.40 11.00
CA LEU A 321 5.07 -1.95 12.08
C LEU A 321 5.71 -0.55 11.89
N GLY A 322 4.89 0.47 11.62
CA GLY A 322 5.37 1.85 11.50
C GLY A 322 6.25 2.14 10.28
N ALA A 323 6.28 1.24 9.28
CA ALA A 323 6.96 1.47 8.01
C ALA A 323 6.39 2.73 7.33
N PRO A 324 7.23 3.74 7.02
CA PRO A 324 6.74 5.00 6.48
C PRO A 324 6.40 4.87 5.00
N VAL A 325 5.42 5.65 4.55
CA VAL A 325 5.41 6.15 3.16
C VAL A 325 5.92 7.57 3.22
N ALA A 326 7.09 7.81 2.65
CA ALA A 326 7.71 9.13 2.65
C ALA A 326 7.99 9.61 1.22
N VAL A 327 8.07 10.93 1.05
CA VAL A 327 8.38 11.51 -0.26
C VAL A 327 9.35 12.68 -0.15
N PRO A 328 10.28 12.85 -1.09
CA PRO A 328 11.11 14.04 -1.14
C PRO A 328 10.28 15.33 -1.24
N LEU A 329 10.57 16.27 -0.34
CA LEU A 329 9.98 17.62 -0.37
C LEU A 329 10.33 18.36 -1.66
N ASP A 330 11.56 18.22 -2.13
CA ASP A 330 12.00 18.74 -3.42
C ASP A 330 11.60 17.77 -4.55
N PRO A 331 10.73 18.18 -5.49
CA PRO A 331 10.34 17.32 -6.62
C PRO A 331 11.51 16.86 -7.49
N ARG A 332 12.64 17.57 -7.49
CA ARG A 332 13.86 17.18 -8.23
C ARG A 332 14.50 15.89 -7.68
N HIS A 333 14.19 15.54 -6.44
CA HIS A 333 14.69 14.34 -5.75
C HIS A 333 13.71 13.16 -5.79
N ARG A 334 12.51 13.33 -6.38
CA ARG A 334 11.51 12.26 -6.52
C ARG A 334 11.93 11.27 -7.61
N LEU A 335 12.82 10.37 -7.27
CA LEU A 335 13.16 9.22 -8.11
C LEU A 335 11.93 8.32 -8.23
N VAL A 336 11.44 8.12 -9.45
CA VAL A 336 10.25 7.32 -9.72
C VAL A 336 10.66 5.94 -10.23
N THR A 337 10.04 4.89 -9.68
CA THR A 337 10.27 3.49 -10.06
C THR A 337 8.95 2.73 -10.21
N THR A 338 9.01 1.49 -10.69
CA THR A 338 7.89 0.54 -10.50
C THR A 338 8.02 -0.24 -9.20
N LYS A 339 6.89 -0.67 -8.65
CA LYS A 339 6.85 -1.78 -7.69
C LYS A 339 7.13 -3.10 -8.45
N TYR A 340 7.69 -4.10 -7.76
CA TYR A 340 7.97 -5.43 -8.29
C TYR A 340 6.68 -6.10 -8.81
N ASN A 341 6.81 -6.89 -9.89
CA ASN A 341 5.75 -7.74 -10.43
C ASN A 341 6.27 -9.15 -10.79
N PRO A 342 5.89 -10.20 -10.02
CA PRO A 342 5.18 -10.15 -8.73
C PRO A 342 6.08 -9.60 -7.60
N ALA A 343 5.48 -9.24 -6.46
CA ALA A 343 6.24 -8.79 -5.28
C ALA A 343 7.19 -9.86 -4.73
N ARG A 344 8.24 -9.45 -4.01
CA ARG A 344 9.13 -10.39 -3.31
C ARG A 344 8.40 -11.06 -2.17
N THR A 345 8.70 -12.33 -1.95
CA THR A 345 8.26 -13.09 -0.76
C THR A 345 9.08 -12.77 0.48
N TRP A 346 10.28 -12.22 0.32
CA TRP A 346 11.19 -11.89 1.42
C TRP A 346 11.93 -10.57 1.18
N THR A 347 11.96 -9.75 2.24
CA THR A 347 12.64 -8.45 2.34
C THR A 347 13.22 -8.37 3.75
N PRO A 348 14.51 -8.04 3.92
CA PRO A 348 15.10 -7.95 5.24
C PRO A 348 14.54 -6.78 6.02
N GLU A 349 14.48 -6.94 7.35
CA GLU A 349 14.06 -5.89 8.27
C GLU A 349 14.89 -4.61 8.08
N ASN A 350 14.17 -3.49 7.96
CA ASN A 350 14.61 -2.12 7.72
C ASN A 350 15.42 -1.95 6.43
N ALA A 351 15.18 -2.80 5.44
CA ALA A 351 15.49 -2.44 4.07
C ALA A 351 14.82 -1.10 3.74
N VAL A 352 15.49 -0.29 2.94
CA VAL A 352 15.00 0.98 2.42
C VAL A 352 14.79 0.82 0.93
N GLY A 353 13.62 1.20 0.44
CA GLY A 353 13.29 1.07 -0.97
C GLY A 353 12.43 2.19 -1.51
N ILE A 354 12.41 2.32 -2.84
CA ILE A 354 11.64 3.29 -3.60
C ILE A 354 10.62 2.56 -4.50
N GLY A 355 9.35 2.92 -4.42
CA GLY A 355 8.25 2.35 -5.21
C GLY A 355 7.31 3.46 -5.67
N GLY A 356 7.13 3.64 -6.99
CA GLY A 356 6.57 4.89 -7.48
C GLY A 356 7.51 6.04 -7.12
N ALA A 357 6.96 7.17 -6.68
CA ALA A 357 7.73 8.29 -6.12
C ALA A 357 8.02 8.17 -4.61
N TYR A 358 7.61 7.07 -3.97
CA TYR A 358 7.61 6.91 -2.52
C TYR A 358 8.80 6.14 -2.00
N LEU A 359 9.29 6.53 -0.81
CA LEU A 359 10.27 5.80 -0.02
C LEU A 359 9.58 5.05 1.12
N CYS A 360 10.04 3.84 1.37
CA CYS A 360 9.63 3.00 2.50
C CYS A 360 10.84 2.48 3.29
N ILE A 361 10.64 2.25 4.59
CA ILE A 361 11.53 1.47 5.47
C ILE A 361 10.74 0.28 5.99
N TYR A 362 11.11 -0.94 5.62
CA TYR A 362 10.38 -2.15 6.00
C TYR A 362 10.52 -2.41 7.52
N GLY A 363 9.47 -2.21 8.31
CA GLY A 363 9.54 -2.27 9.78
C GLY A 363 9.83 -3.68 10.33
N MET A 364 9.59 -4.71 9.53
CA MET A 364 9.85 -6.12 9.82
C MET A 364 10.37 -6.85 8.59
N GLU A 365 10.91 -8.05 8.80
CA GLU A 365 11.10 -9.00 7.71
C GLU A 365 9.75 -9.44 7.13
N GLY A 366 9.63 -9.49 5.80
CA GLY A 366 8.37 -9.88 5.16
C GLY A 366 8.34 -9.67 3.64
N PRO A 367 7.18 -9.81 3.00
CA PRO A 367 7.02 -9.54 1.58
C PRO A 367 7.23 -8.04 1.28
N GLY A 368 7.63 -7.72 0.04
CA GLY A 368 7.89 -6.32 -0.33
C GLY A 368 8.00 -6.08 -1.83
N GLY A 369 7.55 -4.90 -2.26
CA GLY A 369 7.47 -4.53 -3.67
C GLY A 369 8.42 -3.43 -4.12
N TYR A 370 9.08 -2.71 -3.20
CA TYR A 370 9.84 -1.50 -3.57
C TYR A 370 11.26 -1.83 -4.02
N GLN A 371 11.85 -0.99 -4.86
CA GLN A 371 13.21 -1.10 -5.35
C GLN A 371 14.21 -0.68 -4.27
N PHE A 372 15.03 -1.62 -3.79
CA PHE A 372 16.04 -1.34 -2.76
C PHE A 372 17.07 -0.27 -3.13
N VAL A 373 17.43 0.54 -2.13
CA VAL A 373 18.58 1.46 -2.13
C VAL A 373 19.59 1.13 -1.04
N GLY A 374 19.17 0.48 0.05
CA GLY A 374 20.03 0.20 1.18
C GLY A 374 19.28 -0.34 2.40
N ARG A 375 19.89 -0.24 3.58
CA ARG A 375 19.31 -0.69 4.85
C ARG A 375 19.62 0.29 5.97
N THR A 376 18.71 0.41 6.94
CA THR A 376 18.85 1.30 8.11
C THR A 376 18.65 0.53 9.43
N THR A 377 18.64 1.26 10.54
CA THR A 377 18.32 0.73 11.88
C THR A 377 16.81 0.56 12.08
N GLN A 378 16.42 -0.05 13.19
CA GLN A 378 15.04 -0.37 13.49
C GLN A 378 14.20 0.89 13.63
N VAL A 379 13.08 0.95 12.90
CA VAL A 379 12.04 1.99 13.04
C VAL A 379 10.88 1.53 13.93
N TRP A 380 10.96 0.30 14.44
CA TRP A 380 10.02 -0.29 15.39
C TRP A 380 10.75 -0.80 16.62
N ASN A 381 10.26 -0.45 17.81
CA ASN A 381 10.79 -0.90 19.08
C ASN A 381 10.20 -2.26 19.47
N HIS A 382 10.89 -3.33 19.13
CA HIS A 382 10.52 -4.71 19.51
C HIS A 382 10.55 -4.96 21.03
N ARG A 383 11.11 -4.05 21.82
CA ARG A 383 11.14 -4.15 23.29
C ARG A 383 10.00 -3.41 23.97
N HIS A 384 9.16 -2.68 23.23
CA HIS A 384 8.04 -1.95 23.78
C HIS A 384 7.18 -2.87 24.69
N PRO A 385 6.81 -2.44 25.91
CA PRO A 385 6.84 -1.07 26.44
C PRO A 385 8.17 -0.65 27.12
N LEU A 386 9.24 -1.45 27.02
CA LEU A 386 10.54 -1.02 27.55
C LEU A 386 11.08 0.16 26.72
N PRO A 387 11.64 1.19 27.38
CA PRO A 387 12.17 2.35 26.69
C PRO A 387 13.40 1.97 25.85
N ALA A 388 13.54 2.64 24.71
CA ALA A 388 14.72 2.58 23.85
C ALA A 388 15.06 4.00 23.38
N PRO A 389 16.34 4.35 23.16
CA PRO A 389 16.73 5.66 22.67
C PRO A 389 15.99 6.06 21.39
N ALA A 390 15.63 7.35 21.26
CA ALA A 390 14.86 7.95 20.16
C ALA A 390 13.39 7.48 20.01
N PHE A 391 12.97 6.39 20.64
CA PHE A 391 11.58 5.94 20.62
C PHE A 391 10.72 6.67 21.65
N ASP A 392 9.47 6.88 21.26
CA ASP A 392 8.42 7.37 22.14
C ASP A 392 8.07 6.30 23.22
N PRO A 393 7.78 6.69 24.48
CA PRO A 393 7.42 5.72 25.51
C PRO A 393 6.00 5.16 25.34
N GLU A 394 5.09 5.89 24.69
CA GLU A 394 3.70 5.47 24.52
C GLU A 394 3.52 4.60 23.27
N HIS A 395 4.40 4.73 22.28
CA HIS A 395 4.26 4.08 20.98
C HIS A 395 5.52 3.34 20.53
N PRO A 396 5.39 2.14 19.94
CA PRO A 396 6.52 1.37 19.46
C PRO A 396 7.13 1.86 18.14
N TRP A 397 6.44 2.73 17.37
CA TRP A 397 6.96 3.24 16.10
C TRP A 397 7.81 4.50 16.28
N LEU A 398 8.94 4.57 15.59
CA LEU A 398 9.87 5.71 15.66
C LEU A 398 9.31 6.95 14.95
N LEU A 399 8.80 6.75 13.74
CA LEU A 399 8.41 7.81 12.81
C LEU A 399 6.96 8.22 13.01
N ARG A 400 6.68 9.52 12.86
CA ARG A 400 5.35 10.14 12.97
C ARG A 400 4.98 10.79 11.66
N PHE A 401 3.68 11.05 11.47
CA PHE A 401 3.22 11.84 10.33
C PHE A 401 3.95 13.19 10.31
N PHE A 402 4.39 13.57 9.10
CA PHE A 402 5.15 14.79 8.81
C PHE A 402 6.56 14.86 9.38
N ASP A 403 7.11 13.79 9.96
CA ASP A 403 8.56 13.74 10.17
C ASP A 403 9.32 13.88 8.84
N ARG A 404 10.53 14.42 8.91
CA ARG A 404 11.45 14.56 7.78
C ARG A 404 12.65 13.65 8.00
N ILE A 405 12.74 12.59 7.22
CA ILE A 405 13.87 11.66 7.27
C ILE A 405 15.06 12.28 6.53
N HIS A 406 16.22 12.24 7.15
CA HIS A 406 17.51 12.55 6.55
C HIS A 406 18.48 11.39 6.75
N TRP A 407 19.25 11.06 5.73
CA TRP A 407 20.20 9.97 5.80
C TRP A 407 21.60 10.49 6.14
N TYR A 408 22.36 9.70 6.88
CA TYR A 408 23.81 9.83 6.93
C TYR A 408 24.45 8.49 6.56
N PRO A 409 25.53 8.49 5.76
CA PRO A 409 26.09 7.26 5.24
C PRO A 409 26.86 6.50 6.33
N VAL A 410 26.71 5.18 6.33
CA VAL A 410 27.49 4.24 7.14
C VAL A 410 27.87 3.03 6.30
N SER A 411 28.92 2.32 6.68
CA SER A 411 29.22 1.00 6.13
C SER A 411 28.22 -0.06 6.62
N SER A 412 28.16 -1.20 5.93
CA SER A 412 27.35 -2.34 6.37
C SER A 412 27.83 -2.90 7.71
N GLU A 413 29.13 -2.84 8.01
CA GLU A 413 29.70 -3.29 9.28
C GLU A 413 29.26 -2.38 10.44
N GLU A 414 29.42 -1.06 10.29
CA GLU A 414 28.95 -0.08 11.27
C GLU A 414 27.44 -0.18 11.49
N LEU A 415 26.67 -0.41 10.42
CA LEU A 415 25.21 -0.58 10.54
C LEU A 415 24.86 -1.81 11.40
N LEU A 416 25.58 -2.92 11.27
CA LEU A 416 25.32 -4.13 12.06
C LEU A 416 25.53 -3.89 13.56
N ASP A 417 26.59 -3.16 13.92
CA ASP A 417 26.85 -2.76 15.31
C ASP A 417 25.73 -1.85 15.85
N MET A 418 25.35 -0.82 15.08
CA MET A 418 24.25 0.09 15.45
C MET A 418 22.92 -0.67 15.61
N ARG A 419 22.62 -1.61 14.72
CA ARG A 419 21.41 -2.44 14.79
C ARG A 419 21.40 -3.35 16.02
N ALA A 420 22.56 -3.90 16.42
CA ALA A 420 22.68 -4.71 17.62
C ALA A 420 22.45 -3.88 18.89
N ASP A 421 22.94 -2.64 18.91
CA ASP A 421 22.70 -1.71 20.02
C ASP A 421 21.23 -1.30 20.14
N VAL A 422 20.58 -0.93 19.03
CA VAL A 422 19.15 -0.60 19.01
C VAL A 422 18.30 -1.79 19.46
N ALA A 423 18.60 -3.00 18.97
CA ALA A 423 17.91 -4.22 19.40
C ALA A 423 18.06 -4.49 20.92
N ALA A 424 19.18 -4.07 21.51
CA ALA A 424 19.41 -4.13 22.94
C ALA A 424 18.92 -2.88 23.70
N GLY A 425 18.16 -2.00 23.04
CA GLY A 425 17.62 -0.71 23.52
C GLY A 425 18.68 0.21 24.12
N ARG A 426 19.81 0.33 23.43
CA ARG A 426 20.90 1.29 23.70
C ARG A 426 21.41 1.87 22.38
N GLY A 427 22.45 2.70 22.46
CA GLY A 427 23.06 3.33 21.29
C GLY A 427 22.39 4.64 20.89
N GLU A 428 23.09 5.42 20.07
CA GLU A 428 22.68 6.76 19.62
C GLU A 428 22.76 6.87 18.10
N SER A 429 22.24 5.86 17.39
CA SER A 429 22.21 5.86 15.91
C SER A 429 21.19 6.85 15.34
N THR A 430 20.21 7.30 16.14
CA THR A 430 19.16 8.20 15.66
C THR A 430 19.24 9.53 16.37
N LYS A 431 19.35 10.61 15.60
CA LYS A 431 19.26 11.99 16.12
C LYS A 431 17.96 12.62 15.65
N ILE A 432 17.18 13.12 16.61
CA ILE A 432 15.91 13.81 16.36
C ILE A 432 16.08 15.29 16.70
N VAL A 433 15.65 16.16 15.79
CA VAL A 433 15.61 17.61 15.99
C VAL A 433 14.17 18.08 15.80
N ASP A 434 13.60 18.72 16.81
CA ASP A 434 12.25 19.29 16.71
C ASP A 434 12.20 20.43 15.69
N GLY A 435 11.05 20.57 15.05
CA GLY A 435 10.80 21.60 14.04
C GLY A 435 9.36 21.58 13.57
N GLU A 436 9.09 22.32 12.51
CA GLU A 436 7.77 22.45 11.91
C GLU A 436 7.83 22.31 10.39
N PHE A 437 6.71 21.91 9.80
CA PHE A 437 6.47 21.93 8.37
C PHE A 437 5.28 22.84 8.08
N SER A 438 5.47 23.79 7.16
CA SER A 438 4.43 24.71 6.69
C SER A 438 4.18 24.48 5.20
N LEU A 439 2.92 24.18 4.84
CA LEU A 439 2.55 23.97 3.44
C LEU A 439 2.75 25.25 2.62
N ALA A 440 2.38 26.42 3.16
CA ALA A 440 2.63 27.70 2.52
C ALA A 440 4.13 27.98 2.27
N ALA A 441 5.01 27.59 3.20
CA ALA A 441 6.45 27.72 2.99
C ALA A 441 6.97 26.78 1.91
N HIS A 442 6.45 25.56 1.86
CA HIS A 442 6.76 24.61 0.79
C HIS A 442 6.28 25.10 -0.58
N GLN A 443 5.07 25.67 -0.66
CA GLN A 443 4.55 26.25 -1.90
C GLN A 443 5.44 27.38 -2.42
N ARG A 444 5.91 28.28 -1.55
CA ARG A 444 6.87 29.33 -1.94
C ARG A 444 8.16 28.74 -2.50
N PHE A 445 8.70 27.70 -1.88
CA PHE A 445 9.88 26.99 -2.41
C PHE A 445 9.61 26.40 -3.81
N LEU A 446 8.43 25.80 -4.04
CA LEU A 446 8.06 25.28 -5.35
C LEU A 446 7.98 26.40 -6.40
N ASP A 447 7.38 27.53 -6.06
CA ASP A 447 7.23 28.68 -6.96
C ASP A 447 8.61 29.30 -7.31
N GLU A 448 9.48 29.46 -6.30
CA GLU A 448 10.84 29.97 -6.46
C GLU A 448 11.71 29.09 -7.37
N HIS A 449 11.51 27.76 -7.33
CA HIS A 449 12.30 26.79 -8.09
C HIS A 449 11.54 26.15 -9.27
N ALA A 450 10.41 26.73 -9.69
CA ALA A 450 9.50 26.12 -10.66
C ALA A 450 10.18 25.72 -11.98
N ALA A 451 11.08 26.55 -12.50
CA ALA A 451 11.81 26.30 -13.75
C ALA A 451 12.78 25.11 -13.65
N ASP A 452 13.53 25.02 -12.55
CA ASP A 452 14.48 23.93 -12.32
C ASP A 452 13.73 22.61 -12.08
N ILE A 453 12.63 22.67 -11.32
CA ILE A 453 11.75 21.52 -11.07
C ILE A 453 11.16 21.02 -12.39
N ALA A 454 10.61 21.90 -13.22
CA ALA A 454 10.03 21.54 -14.51
C ALA A 454 11.07 20.86 -15.42
N THR A 455 12.26 21.47 -15.53
CA THR A 455 13.38 20.94 -16.33
C THR A 455 13.80 19.55 -15.86
N ARG A 456 13.91 19.33 -14.55
CA ARG A 456 14.30 18.03 -14.00
C ARG A 456 13.22 16.97 -14.21
N ARG A 457 11.95 17.33 -14.00
CA ARG A 457 10.80 16.43 -14.21
C ARG A 457 10.70 16.00 -15.65
N GLU A 458 10.81 16.93 -16.60
CA GLU A 458 10.76 16.62 -18.04
C GLU A 458 11.83 15.58 -18.42
N LYS A 459 13.07 15.72 -17.95
CA LYS A 459 14.13 14.73 -18.18
C LYS A 459 13.78 13.35 -17.61
N MET A 460 13.24 13.30 -16.38
CA MET A 460 12.81 12.04 -15.77
C MET A 460 11.64 11.39 -16.52
N GLU A 461 10.66 12.18 -17.00
CA GLU A 461 9.53 11.68 -17.78
C GLU A 461 9.99 11.06 -19.10
N ILE A 462 10.89 11.73 -19.82
CA ILE A 462 11.46 11.21 -21.07
C ILE A 462 12.15 9.87 -20.83
N ALA A 463 13.00 9.78 -19.80
CA ALA A 463 13.70 8.53 -19.47
C ALA A 463 12.74 7.38 -19.11
N ARG A 464 11.65 7.68 -18.38
CA ARG A 464 10.61 6.70 -18.04
C ARG A 464 9.84 6.24 -19.26
N ALA A 465 9.49 7.15 -20.17
CA ALA A 465 8.83 6.81 -21.42
C ALA A 465 9.72 5.87 -22.27
N GLU A 466 11.02 6.17 -22.38
CA GLU A 466 11.97 5.31 -23.08
C GLU A 466 12.14 3.93 -22.43
N GLU A 467 12.17 3.85 -21.09
CA GLU A 467 12.24 2.58 -20.37
C GLU A 467 10.96 1.75 -20.53
N ARG A 468 9.79 2.39 -20.47
CA ARG A 468 8.50 1.73 -20.75
C ARG A 468 8.43 1.17 -22.16
N GLU A 469 8.94 1.91 -23.16
CA GLU A 469 8.98 1.43 -24.53
C GLU A 469 9.91 0.20 -24.67
N ARG A 470 11.08 0.20 -24.01
CA ARG A 470 11.96 -0.98 -23.97
C ARG A 470 11.22 -2.22 -23.42
N TRP A 471 10.45 -2.04 -22.35
CA TRP A 471 9.67 -3.12 -21.74
C TRP A 471 8.57 -3.64 -22.66
N SER A 472 7.87 -2.72 -23.34
CA SER A 472 6.86 -3.06 -24.35
C SER A 472 7.45 -3.94 -25.45
N VAL A 473 8.59 -3.53 -26.02
CA VAL A 473 9.30 -4.30 -27.05
C VAL A 473 9.79 -5.66 -26.55
N GLN A 474 10.15 -5.77 -25.27
CA GLN A 474 10.56 -7.02 -24.61
C GLN A 474 9.38 -7.91 -24.19
N GLY A 475 8.14 -7.47 -24.39
CA GLY A 475 6.95 -8.24 -24.07
C GLY A 475 6.56 -8.26 -22.59
N GLU A 476 7.06 -7.31 -21.78
CA GLU A 476 6.73 -7.18 -20.35
C GLU A 476 5.25 -6.92 -20.10
N PHE A 477 4.58 -6.23 -21.02
CA PHE A 477 3.15 -5.93 -20.95
C PHE A 477 2.28 -6.88 -21.78
N ALA A 478 2.88 -7.85 -22.47
CA ALA A 478 2.12 -8.86 -23.19
C ALA A 478 1.55 -9.85 -22.16
N ALA A 479 0.23 -10.11 -22.22
CA ALA A 479 -0.40 -11.13 -21.40
C ALA A 479 0.28 -12.48 -21.66
N LYS A 480 1.16 -12.92 -20.74
CA LYS A 480 1.78 -14.24 -20.80
C LYS A 480 0.69 -15.27 -20.49
N ALA A 481 -0.01 -15.74 -21.53
CA ALA A 481 -0.84 -16.93 -21.49
C ALA A 481 0.06 -18.17 -21.30
N ALA A 482 0.59 -18.39 -20.10
CA ALA A 482 1.46 -19.52 -19.80
C ALA A 482 1.39 -19.89 -18.31
N GLY A 483 0.20 -20.31 -17.85
CA GLY A 483 0.01 -20.85 -16.49
C GLY A 483 -0.74 -22.17 -16.43
N ALA A 484 -1.23 -22.71 -17.56
CA ALA A 484 -2.11 -23.89 -17.57
C ALA A 484 -1.44 -25.20 -18.04
N GLU A 485 -0.22 -25.18 -18.59
CA GLU A 485 0.38 -26.41 -19.17
C GLU A 485 1.35 -27.18 -18.26
N LEU A 486 1.80 -26.62 -17.13
CA LEU A 486 2.74 -27.32 -16.23
C LEU A 486 2.07 -28.20 -15.16
N ALA A 487 0.73 -28.25 -15.09
CA ALA A 487 -0.02 -29.15 -14.20
C ALA A 487 -0.57 -30.41 -14.91
N GLY A 488 -0.37 -30.55 -16.23
CA GLY A 488 -0.99 -31.61 -17.04
C GLY A 488 -0.12 -32.85 -17.32
N THR A 489 1.17 -32.84 -16.99
CA THR A 489 2.09 -33.96 -17.31
C THR A 489 2.74 -34.51 -16.04
N GLY A 490 1.94 -35.05 -15.14
CA GLY A 490 2.41 -35.68 -13.89
C GLY A 490 1.57 -36.85 -13.41
N ALA A 491 0.71 -37.42 -14.27
CA ALA A 491 -0.14 -38.56 -13.92
C ALA A 491 -0.30 -39.52 -15.10
N ALA A 492 0.81 -40.11 -15.56
CA ALA A 492 0.75 -41.32 -16.38
C ALA A 492 2.05 -42.12 -16.21
N GLY A 493 1.95 -43.29 -15.55
CA GLY A 493 2.92 -44.36 -15.72
C GLY A 493 3.72 -44.76 -14.49
N ILE A 494 3.07 -45.36 -13.49
CA ILE A 494 3.66 -46.50 -12.78
C ILE A 494 2.61 -47.61 -12.84
N ARG A 495 2.75 -48.48 -13.86
CA ARG A 495 2.13 -49.81 -13.85
C ARG A 495 3.03 -50.70 -13.01
N GLU A 496 2.48 -51.29 -11.96
CA GLU A 496 3.09 -52.41 -11.25
C GLU A 496 3.09 -53.63 -12.17
N ASP A 497 4.26 -54.00 -12.66
CA ASP A 497 4.51 -55.35 -13.17
C ASP A 497 4.79 -56.27 -11.99
N ALA A 498 3.81 -57.11 -11.66
CA ALA A 498 3.98 -58.29 -10.83
C ALA A 498 3.25 -59.47 -11.50
N GLU A 499 3.97 -60.21 -12.34
CA GLU A 499 3.62 -61.61 -12.68
C GLU A 499 4.78 -62.49 -12.18
N GLN A 500 4.57 -63.22 -11.08
CA GLN A 500 3.97 -64.55 -10.97
C GLN A 500 4.98 -65.69 -11.17
N VAL A 501 5.08 -66.53 -10.14
CA VAL A 501 5.15 -67.99 -10.25
C VAL A 501 4.32 -68.42 -11.48
N ALA A 502 4.80 -69.12 -12.51
CA ALA A 502 5.96 -70.00 -12.66
C ALA A 502 6.55 -69.89 -14.08
#